data_AF-A0A1M7PXK5-F1
#
_entry.id   AF-A0A1M7PXK5-F1
#
_cell.length_a   1.000
_cell.length_b   1.000
_cell.length_c   1.000
_cell.angle_alpha   90.00
_cell.angle_beta   90.00
_cell.angle_gamma   90.00
#
_symmetry.space_group_name_H-M   'P 1'
#
loop_
_entity.id
_entity.type
_entity.pdbx_description
1 polymer ?
#
loop_
_entity_poly.entity_id
_entity_poly.type
_entity_poly.pdbx_seq_one_letter_code
_entity_poly.pdbx_strand_id
1 'polypeptide(L)'
;MTGADAVLVTHEHTDHIDVLRLAGLGVPVYAPAEANIERLEVTGVSSGAEFTAAGFRVRAVGGRHAFIYDGQPDCANLGYIVDEAIYHPGDSLYVPEQPVETLLVPAQGSWMKMAEAIDFVKAVKPQRAFPIHDAQINDRGLSSVNGWLAEETGSSYRYLTPGESV
;
A
#
# COMPACT_ATOMS: atom_id res chain seq x y z
N MET A 1 -9.93 10.18 -12.83
CA MET A 1 -8.87 9.24 -13.22
C MET A 1 -9.14 8.91 -14.67
N THR A 2 -8.29 9.36 -15.59
CA THR A 2 -8.40 9.01 -17.01
C THR A 2 -7.13 8.25 -17.35
N GLY A 3 -7.24 7.01 -17.83
CA GLY A 3 -6.10 6.22 -18.32
C GLY A 3 -5.58 5.10 -17.42
N ALA A 4 -6.34 4.62 -16.43
CA ALA A 4 -6.02 3.34 -15.77
C ALA A 4 -6.77 2.21 -16.47
N ASP A 5 -6.13 1.07 -16.73
CA ASP A 5 -6.72 -0.12 -17.36
C ASP A 5 -7.14 -1.19 -16.34
N ALA A 6 -6.72 -1.07 -15.08
CA ALA A 6 -7.12 -1.90 -13.94
C ALA A 6 -6.87 -1.16 -12.62
N VAL A 7 -7.52 -1.61 -11.54
CA VAL A 7 -7.34 -1.07 -10.18
C VAL A 7 -7.10 -2.21 -9.19
N LEU A 8 -6.07 -2.06 -8.35
CA LEU A 8 -5.80 -2.94 -7.22
C LEU A 8 -6.20 -2.22 -5.93
N VAL A 9 -7.12 -2.81 -5.16
CA VAL A 9 -7.59 -2.29 -3.87
C VAL A 9 -6.98 -3.14 -2.76
N THR A 10 -6.34 -2.51 -1.78
CA THR A 10 -5.67 -3.23 -0.68
C THR A 10 -6.66 -3.74 0.36
N HIS A 11 -7.66 -2.93 0.72
CA HIS A 11 -8.72 -3.25 1.68
C HIS A 11 -9.90 -2.27 1.55
N GLU A 12 -10.96 -2.47 2.33
CA GLU A 12 -12.27 -1.82 2.16
C GLU A 12 -12.44 -0.44 2.81
N HIS A 13 -11.44 0.10 3.50
CA HIS A 13 -11.60 1.38 4.19
C HIS A 13 -11.76 2.54 3.20
N THR A 14 -12.53 3.55 3.62
CA THR A 14 -12.98 4.65 2.76
C THR A 14 -11.86 5.54 2.22
N ASP A 15 -10.70 5.55 2.86
CA ASP A 15 -9.49 6.23 2.42
C ASP A 15 -8.68 5.43 1.38
N HIS A 16 -9.01 4.14 1.18
CA HIS A 16 -8.40 3.26 0.17
C HIS A 16 -9.31 3.01 -1.04
N ILE A 17 -10.61 3.19 -0.90
CA ILE A 17 -11.58 2.94 -1.98
C ILE A 17 -12.66 4.03 -2.08
N ASP A 18 -12.83 4.55 -3.29
CA ASP A 18 -13.99 5.37 -3.69
C ASP A 18 -14.86 4.56 -4.67
N VAL A 19 -15.85 3.85 -4.11
CA VAL A 19 -16.76 2.94 -4.82
C VAL A 19 -17.45 3.62 -6.00
N LEU A 20 -17.96 4.84 -5.81
CA LEU A 20 -18.72 5.56 -6.85
C LEU A 20 -17.80 5.94 -8.02
N ARG A 21 -16.58 6.38 -7.70
CA ARG A 21 -15.59 6.71 -8.72
C ARG A 21 -15.14 5.47 -9.49
N LEU A 22 -14.90 4.35 -8.81
CA LEU A 22 -14.49 3.09 -9.46
C LEU A 22 -15.60 2.52 -10.35
N ALA A 23 -16.86 2.52 -9.88
CA ALA A 23 -17.99 2.08 -10.69
C ALA A 23 -18.14 2.90 -11.98
N GLY A 24 -17.82 4.20 -11.94
CA GLY A 24 -17.82 5.08 -13.11
C GLY A 24 -16.65 4.87 -14.09
N LEU A 25 -15.57 4.19 -13.69
CA LEU A 25 -14.42 3.92 -14.57
C LEU A 25 -14.66 2.74 -15.51
N GLY A 26 -15.44 1.74 -15.09
CA GLY A 26 -15.73 0.55 -15.89
C GLY A 26 -14.50 -0.31 -16.20
N VAL A 27 -13.48 -0.28 -15.34
CA VAL A 27 -12.25 -1.08 -15.47
C VAL A 27 -12.23 -2.22 -14.44
N PRO A 28 -11.51 -3.32 -14.71
CA PRO A 28 -11.35 -4.40 -13.74
C PRO A 28 -10.81 -3.90 -12.39
N VAL A 29 -11.53 -4.23 -11.32
CA VAL A 29 -11.12 -3.94 -9.94
C VAL A 29 -10.80 -5.25 -9.24
N TYR A 30 -9.62 -5.34 -8.64
CA TYR A 30 -9.17 -6.48 -7.85
C TYR A 30 -9.12 -6.08 -6.38
N ALA A 31 -9.70 -6.87 -5.49
CA ALA A 31 -9.78 -6.57 -4.06
C ALA A 31 -9.67 -7.88 -3.25
N PRO A 32 -9.40 -7.82 -1.93
CA PRO A 32 -9.44 -9.02 -1.11
C PRO A 32 -10.79 -9.72 -1.23
N ALA A 33 -10.80 -11.04 -1.42
CA ALA A 33 -12.04 -11.82 -1.54
C ALA A 33 -12.95 -11.72 -0.30
N GLU A 34 -12.34 -11.41 0.85
CA GLU A 34 -13.02 -11.22 2.13
C GLU A 34 -13.48 -9.78 2.37
N ALA A 35 -13.12 -8.84 1.48
CA ALA A 35 -13.52 -7.44 1.61
C ALA A 35 -15.02 -7.27 1.30
N ASN A 36 -15.71 -6.55 2.17
CA ASN A 36 -17.08 -6.15 2.02
C ASN A 36 -17.18 -4.82 1.26
N ILE A 37 -17.14 -4.90 -0.07
CA ILE A 37 -17.26 -3.74 -0.96
C ILE A 37 -18.63 -3.78 -1.64
N GLU A 38 -19.61 -3.11 -1.05
CA GLU A 38 -20.94 -3.02 -1.64
C GLU A 38 -20.93 -2.16 -2.92
N ARG A 39 -21.82 -2.49 -3.87
CA ARG A 39 -22.12 -1.68 -5.07
C ARG A 39 -20.96 -1.51 -6.05
N LEU A 40 -19.95 -2.36 -5.98
CA LEU A 40 -18.87 -2.46 -6.97
C LEU A 40 -18.64 -3.93 -7.31
N GLU A 41 -18.56 -4.25 -8.60
CA GLU A 41 -18.12 -5.56 -9.03
C GLU A 41 -16.59 -5.64 -8.88
N VAL A 42 -16.12 -6.64 -8.13
CA VAL A 42 -14.69 -6.85 -7.89
C VAL A 42 -14.30 -8.29 -8.18
N THR A 43 -13.09 -8.47 -8.70
CA THR A 43 -12.42 -9.77 -8.74
C THR A 43 -11.81 -10.02 -7.36
N GLY A 44 -12.33 -11.01 -6.64
CA GLY A 44 -11.82 -11.40 -5.33
C GLY A 44 -10.45 -12.06 -5.43
N VAL A 45 -9.50 -11.59 -4.63
CA VAL A 45 -8.11 -12.06 -4.57
C VAL A 45 -7.81 -12.55 -3.15
N SER A 46 -7.08 -13.66 -3.05
CA SER A 46 -6.57 -14.18 -1.78
C SER A 46 -5.07 -13.93 -1.66
N SER A 47 -4.55 -13.85 -0.42
CA SER A 47 -3.10 -13.78 -0.21
C SER A 47 -2.41 -15.01 -0.80
N GLY A 48 -1.25 -14.81 -1.41
CA GLY A 48 -0.49 -15.81 -2.15
C GLY A 48 -0.92 -15.99 -3.61
N ALA A 49 -2.04 -15.41 -4.03
CA ALA A 49 -2.49 -15.49 -5.42
C ALA A 49 -1.55 -14.73 -6.36
N GLU A 50 -1.39 -15.27 -7.57
CA GLU A 50 -0.74 -14.62 -8.70
C GLU A 50 -1.73 -14.46 -9.84
N PHE A 51 -1.72 -13.29 -10.48
CA PHE A 51 -2.63 -12.97 -11.58
C PHE A 51 -2.03 -11.88 -12.48
N THR A 52 -2.71 -11.61 -13.59
CA THR A 52 -2.36 -10.50 -14.48
C THR A 52 -3.45 -9.43 -14.40
N ALA A 53 -3.03 -8.18 -14.28
CA ALA A 53 -3.90 -7.01 -14.35
C ALA A 53 -3.25 -5.97 -15.28
N ALA A 54 -3.99 -5.49 -16.28
CA ALA A 54 -3.49 -4.53 -17.28
C ALA A 54 -2.15 -4.94 -17.95
N GLY A 55 -1.87 -6.24 -18.08
CA GLY A 55 -0.63 -6.77 -18.65
C GLY A 55 0.53 -6.94 -17.67
N PHE A 56 0.41 -6.47 -16.43
CA PHE A 56 1.40 -6.62 -15.37
C PHE A 56 1.21 -7.92 -14.59
N ARG A 57 2.31 -8.56 -14.16
CA ARG A 57 2.25 -9.69 -13.22
C ARG A 57 2.06 -9.15 -11.81
N VAL A 58 1.04 -9.62 -11.12
CA VAL A 58 0.71 -9.19 -9.75
C VAL A 58 0.75 -10.39 -8.82
N ARG A 59 1.47 -10.27 -7.71
CA ARG A 59 1.39 -11.19 -6.56
C ARG A 59 0.71 -10.49 -5.39
N ALA A 60 -0.36 -11.08 -4.88
CA ALA A 60 -0.97 -10.66 -3.62
C ALA A 60 -0.24 -11.28 -2.43
N VAL A 61 0.07 -10.49 -1.41
CA VAL A 61 0.79 -10.89 -0.21
C VAL A 61 0.12 -10.32 1.05
N GLY A 62 0.59 -10.71 2.23
CA GLY A 62 -0.01 -10.28 3.50
C GLY A 62 -1.30 -11.01 3.80
N GLY A 63 -2.38 -10.30 4.10
CA GLY A 63 -3.71 -10.90 4.31
C GLY A 63 -4.52 -10.27 5.44
N ARG A 64 -3.90 -9.50 6.34
CA ARG A 64 -4.58 -8.79 7.43
C ARG A 64 -4.06 -7.36 7.54
N HIS A 65 -4.97 -6.45 7.89
CA HIS A 65 -4.65 -5.08 8.26
C HIS A 65 -3.87 -5.06 9.58
N ALA A 66 -2.97 -4.08 9.78
CA ALA A 66 -2.31 -3.88 11.06
C ALA A 66 -3.30 -3.39 12.12
N PHE A 67 -3.22 -3.89 13.35
CA PHE A 67 -4.15 -3.49 14.40
C PHE A 67 -3.92 -2.03 14.83
N ILE A 68 -5.01 -1.27 14.98
CA ILE A 68 -5.02 0.07 15.58
C ILE A 68 -5.01 -0.04 17.11
N TYR A 69 -5.98 -0.74 17.68
CA TYR A 69 -6.12 -0.86 19.13
C TYR A 69 -6.89 -2.13 19.48
N ASP A 70 -6.44 -2.82 20.53
CA ASP A 70 -7.11 -4.02 21.08
C ASP A 70 -7.41 -5.11 20.03
N GLY A 71 -6.48 -5.31 19.08
CA GLY A 71 -6.62 -6.30 18.01
C GLY A 71 -7.63 -5.93 16.92
N GLN A 72 -8.08 -4.67 16.87
CA GLN A 72 -8.98 -4.16 15.84
C GLN A 72 -8.26 -3.11 14.96
N PRO A 73 -8.57 -3.02 13.65
CA PRO A 73 -9.54 -3.84 12.93
C PRO A 73 -8.99 -5.24 12.60
N ASP A 74 -9.82 -6.28 12.67
CA ASP A 74 -9.53 -7.59 12.09
C ASP A 74 -10.21 -7.74 10.73
N CYS A 75 -9.63 -7.08 9.72
CA CYS A 75 -10.11 -7.11 8.35
C CYS A 75 -8.98 -7.48 7.38
N ALA A 76 -9.38 -7.88 6.17
CA ALA A 76 -8.42 -8.26 5.14
C ALA A 76 -7.66 -7.03 4.62
N ASN A 77 -6.33 -7.15 4.52
CA ASN A 77 -5.49 -6.22 3.77
C ASN A 77 -4.49 -7.03 2.93
N LEU A 78 -4.51 -6.80 1.62
CA LEU A 78 -3.51 -7.34 0.71
C LEU A 78 -2.45 -6.28 0.41
N GLY A 79 -1.20 -6.73 0.43
CA GLY A 79 -0.13 -6.06 -0.29
C GLY A 79 -0.05 -6.60 -1.73
N TYR A 80 0.47 -5.80 -2.66
CA TYR A 80 0.65 -6.17 -4.05
C TYR A 80 2.09 -5.94 -4.49
N ILE A 81 2.71 -6.98 -5.03
CA ILE A 81 3.99 -6.88 -5.74
C ILE A 81 3.71 -6.94 -7.23
N VAL A 82 4.09 -5.89 -7.95
CA VAL A 82 3.87 -5.72 -9.38
C VAL A 82 5.19 -5.89 -10.12
N ASP A 83 5.19 -6.76 -11.13
CA ASP A 83 6.35 -7.13 -11.97
C ASP A 83 7.60 -7.50 -11.16
N GLU A 84 7.40 -8.09 -9.97
CA GLU A 84 8.47 -8.47 -9.05
C GLU A 84 9.36 -7.28 -8.61
N ALA A 85 8.92 -6.04 -8.85
CA ALA A 85 9.73 -4.84 -8.70
C ALA A 85 9.12 -3.83 -7.73
N ILE A 86 7.82 -3.55 -7.81
CA ILE A 86 7.15 -2.52 -7.01
C ILE A 86 6.28 -3.19 -5.95
N TYR A 87 6.44 -2.80 -4.69
CA TYR A 87 5.65 -3.31 -3.57
C TYR A 87 4.80 -2.22 -2.92
N HIS A 88 3.48 -2.44 -2.93
CA HIS A 88 2.51 -1.66 -2.17
C HIS A 88 1.94 -2.54 -1.04
N PRO A 89 2.24 -2.29 0.26
CA PRO A 89 1.84 -3.18 1.35
C PRO A 89 0.39 -2.95 1.84
N GLY A 90 -0.23 -1.84 1.43
CA GLY A 90 -1.47 -1.37 2.04
C GLY A 90 -1.23 -0.97 3.49
N ASP A 91 -2.23 -1.16 4.34
CA ASP A 91 -2.16 -0.83 5.75
C ASP A 91 -1.65 -2.01 6.57
N SER A 92 -0.43 -2.43 6.22
CA SER A 92 0.29 -3.49 6.90
C SER A 92 1.80 -3.27 6.79
N LEU A 93 2.56 -3.92 7.67
CA LEU A 93 4.02 -3.99 7.60
C LEU A 93 4.47 -5.42 7.25
N TYR A 94 3.72 -6.09 6.38
CA TYR A 94 4.06 -7.44 5.93
C TYR A 94 5.34 -7.40 5.10
N VAL A 95 6.40 -8.08 5.55
CA VAL A 95 7.66 -8.18 4.81
C VAL A 95 7.56 -9.34 3.83
N PRO A 96 7.66 -9.11 2.51
CA PRO A 96 7.59 -10.17 1.52
C PRO A 96 8.87 -11.01 1.53
N GLU A 97 8.75 -12.30 1.19
CA GLU A 97 9.89 -13.22 1.12
C GLU A 97 10.84 -12.92 -0.05
N GLN A 98 10.29 -12.36 -1.13
CA GLN A 98 11.03 -11.99 -2.33
C GLN A 98 11.61 -10.58 -2.24
N PRO A 99 12.81 -10.33 -2.79
CA PRO A 99 13.34 -8.98 -2.90
C PRO A 99 12.44 -8.12 -3.81
N VAL A 100 12.39 -6.83 -3.52
CA VAL A 100 11.67 -5.83 -4.33
C VAL A 100 12.58 -4.64 -4.59
N GLU A 101 12.47 -4.04 -5.77
CA GLU A 101 13.28 -2.88 -6.14
C GLU A 101 12.76 -1.61 -5.45
N THR A 102 11.45 -1.39 -5.53
CA THR A 102 10.77 -0.20 -5.04
C THR A 102 9.73 -0.57 -3.98
N LEU A 103 9.81 0.07 -2.82
CA LEU A 103 8.84 -0.03 -1.73
C LEU A 103 8.01 1.25 -1.64
N LEU A 104 6.69 1.11 -1.58
CA LEU A 104 5.78 2.17 -1.14
C LEU A 104 5.57 2.01 0.36
N VAL A 105 6.23 2.84 1.18
CA VAL A 105 6.25 2.69 2.64
C VAL A 105 5.13 3.51 3.29
N PRO A 106 4.20 2.92 4.06
CA PRO A 106 3.28 3.69 4.90
C PRO A 106 4.09 4.55 5.88
N ALA A 107 4.00 5.87 5.77
CA ALA A 107 4.79 6.79 6.58
C ALA A 107 4.11 7.11 7.91
N GLN A 108 2.79 7.04 7.95
CA GLN A 108 2.00 7.26 9.15
C GLN A 108 0.68 6.47 9.06
N GLY A 109 0.04 6.21 10.19
CA GLY A 109 -1.31 5.65 10.30
C GLY A 109 -1.68 5.60 11.78
N SER A 110 -2.98 5.50 12.11
CA SER A 110 -3.39 5.32 13.52
C SER A 110 -2.91 3.98 14.12
N TRP A 111 -2.49 3.05 13.27
CA TRP A 111 -2.04 1.70 13.59
C TRP A 111 -0.52 1.52 13.71
N MET A 112 0.28 2.57 13.51
CA MET A 112 1.75 2.44 13.51
C MET A 112 2.50 3.59 14.16
N LYS A 113 3.75 3.30 14.51
CA LYS A 113 4.78 4.25 14.91
C LYS A 113 5.77 4.47 13.77
N MET A 114 6.37 5.66 13.72
CA MET A 114 7.44 5.98 12.77
C MET A 114 8.62 5.00 12.84
N ALA A 115 8.98 4.51 14.03
CA ALA A 115 10.05 3.51 14.18
C ALA A 115 9.74 2.21 13.42
N GLU A 116 8.47 1.80 13.37
CA GLU A 116 8.05 0.59 12.65
C GLU A 116 8.14 0.77 11.13
N ALA A 117 7.89 1.99 10.62
CA ALA A 117 8.15 2.32 9.21
C ALA A 117 9.63 2.17 8.87
N ILE A 118 10.51 2.69 9.72
CA ILE A 118 11.98 2.60 9.55
C ILE A 118 12.43 1.14 9.56
N ASP A 119 11.99 0.37 10.56
CA ASP A 119 12.30 -1.05 10.68
C ASP A 119 11.78 -1.84 9.48
N PHE A 120 10.60 -1.49 8.97
CA PHE A 120 10.02 -2.10 7.79
C PHE A 120 10.86 -1.85 6.53
N VAL A 121 11.31 -0.62 6.28
CA VAL A 121 12.23 -0.33 5.15
C VAL A 121 13.53 -1.11 5.31
N LYS A 122 14.11 -1.15 6.53
CA LYS A 122 15.35 -1.89 6.83
C LYS A 122 15.17 -3.42 6.67
N ALA A 123 13.98 -3.94 6.93
CA ALA A 123 13.67 -5.36 6.76
C ALA A 123 13.49 -5.73 5.28
N VAL A 124 12.76 -4.91 4.51
CA VAL A 124 12.51 -5.11 3.07
C VAL A 124 13.77 -4.91 2.24
N LYS A 125 14.66 -3.98 2.65
CA LYS A 125 15.91 -3.62 1.95
C LYS A 125 15.70 -3.26 0.47
N PRO A 126 14.75 -2.35 0.14
CA PRO A 126 14.51 -1.97 -1.24
C PRO A 126 15.68 -1.12 -1.78
N GLN A 127 15.80 -1.02 -3.10
CA GLN A 127 16.71 -0.05 -3.72
C GLN A 127 16.16 1.37 -3.59
N ARG A 128 14.83 1.53 -3.68
CA ARG A 128 14.12 2.80 -3.57
C ARG A 128 12.89 2.66 -2.68
N ALA A 129 12.61 3.67 -1.86
CA ALA A 129 11.46 3.73 -0.98
C ALA A 129 10.79 5.10 -1.12
N PHE A 130 9.48 5.08 -1.36
CA PHE A 130 8.64 6.28 -1.46
C PHE A 130 7.54 6.20 -0.41
N PRO A 131 7.37 7.22 0.45
CA PRO A 131 6.32 7.21 1.44
C PRO A 131 4.95 7.32 0.79
N ILE A 132 3.98 6.65 1.40
CA ILE A 132 2.54 6.77 1.16
C ILE A 132 1.83 6.97 2.50
N HIS A 133 0.54 7.27 2.47
CA HIS A 133 -0.30 7.34 3.66
C HIS A 133 0.26 8.33 4.72
N ASP A 134 0.41 9.59 4.33
CA ASP A 134 1.07 10.63 5.14
C ASP A 134 0.22 11.89 5.35
N ALA A 135 -1.00 11.92 4.79
CA ALA A 135 -1.88 13.08 4.81
C ALA A 135 -2.66 13.28 6.13
N GLN A 136 -2.58 12.35 7.10
CA GLN A 136 -3.29 12.50 8.38
C GLN A 136 -2.56 13.43 9.36
N ILE A 137 -1.33 13.85 9.04
CA ILE A 137 -0.51 14.75 9.85
C ILE A 137 -0.30 16.08 9.13
N ASN A 138 -0.07 17.14 9.91
CA ASN A 138 0.28 18.44 9.35
C ASN A 138 1.75 18.47 8.88
N ASP A 139 2.12 19.55 8.19
CA ASP A 139 3.47 19.74 7.62
C ASP A 139 4.62 19.58 8.63
N ARG A 140 4.40 19.97 9.89
CA ARG A 140 5.43 19.82 10.94
C ARG A 140 5.64 18.35 11.29
N GLY A 141 4.55 17.60 11.44
CA GLY A 141 4.60 16.16 11.65
C GLY A 141 5.26 15.45 10.46
N LEU A 142 4.85 15.81 9.24
CA LEU A 142 5.37 15.23 8.02
C LEU A 142 6.87 15.50 7.85
N SER A 143 7.33 16.72 8.13
CA SER A 143 8.75 17.07 8.11
C SER A 143 9.55 16.24 9.11
N SER A 144 8.99 15.93 10.28
CA SER A 144 9.64 15.09 11.29
C SER A 144 9.75 13.64 10.80
N VAL A 145 8.65 13.06 10.31
CA VAL A 145 8.61 11.68 9.81
C VAL A 145 9.59 11.49 8.64
N ASN A 146 9.54 12.37 7.65
CA ASN A 146 10.40 12.28 6.47
C ASN A 146 11.89 12.49 6.83
N GLY A 147 12.18 13.35 7.81
CA GLY A 147 13.55 13.56 8.30
C GLY A 147 14.16 12.29 8.89
N TRP A 148 13.44 11.63 9.80
CA TRP A 148 13.90 10.38 10.42
C TRP A 148 13.99 9.22 9.43
N LEU A 149 13.02 9.08 8.51
CA LEU A 149 13.09 8.05 7.47
C LEU A 149 14.32 8.27 6.58
N ALA A 150 14.58 9.49 6.14
CA ALA A 150 15.76 9.80 5.32
C ALA A 150 17.08 9.53 6.06
N GLU A 151 17.17 9.91 7.34
CA GLU A 151 18.34 9.68 8.17
C GLU A 151 18.63 8.18 8.36
N GLU A 152 17.60 7.40 8.68
CA GLU A 152 17.76 6.00 9.09
C GLU A 152 17.80 4.99 7.93
N THR A 153 17.28 5.37 6.76
CA THR A 153 17.20 4.49 5.57
C THR A 153 18.11 4.95 4.42
N GLY A 154 18.79 6.09 4.61
CA GLY A 154 19.81 6.60 3.70
C GLY A 154 19.27 6.91 2.31
N SER A 155 20.09 6.63 1.29
CA SER A 155 19.79 6.97 -0.11
C SER A 155 18.64 6.18 -0.73
N SER A 156 18.11 5.16 -0.04
CA SER A 156 16.97 4.41 -0.55
C SER A 156 15.69 5.24 -0.49
N TYR A 157 15.55 6.17 0.47
CA TYR A 157 14.32 6.90 0.69
C TYR A 157 14.28 8.24 -0.04
N ARG A 158 13.12 8.55 -0.63
CA ARG A 158 12.80 9.86 -1.20
C ARG A 158 11.33 10.18 -0.97
N TYR A 159 11.04 11.40 -0.49
CA TYR A 159 9.68 11.93 -0.47
C TYR A 159 9.27 12.39 -1.87
N LEU A 160 8.05 12.03 -2.30
CA LEU A 160 7.41 12.54 -3.50
C LEU A 160 6.21 13.38 -3.09
N THR A 161 6.10 14.58 -3.66
CA THR A 161 4.92 15.41 -3.43
C THR A 161 3.72 14.86 -4.22
N PRO A 162 2.46 15.06 -3.76
CA PRO A 162 1.29 14.64 -4.53
C PRO A 162 1.31 15.19 -5.97
N GLY A 163 1.32 14.28 -6.95
CA GLY A 163 1.39 14.61 -8.38
C GLY A 163 2.79 14.55 -8.99
N GLU A 164 3.84 14.32 -8.19
CA GLU A 164 5.19 14.05 -8.68
C GLU A 164 5.33 12.63 -9.24
N SER A 165 6.29 12.42 -10.15
CA SER A 165 6.59 11.12 -10.78
C SER A 165 8.09 10.88 -10.86
N VAL A 166 8.49 9.61 -11.04
CA VAL A 166 9.87 9.13 -11.15
C VAL A 166 10.03 8.11 -12.26
#